data_AF-G3NVE4-F1
#
_entry.id   AF-G3NVE4-F1
#
_cell.length_a   1.000
_cell.length_b   1.000
_cell.length_c   1.000
_cell.angle_alpha   90.00
_cell.angle_beta   90.00
_cell.angle_gamma   90.00
#
_symmetry.space_group_name_H-M   'P 1'
#
loop_
_entity.id
_entity.type
_entity.pdbx_description
1 polymer ?
#
loop_
_entity_poly.entity_id
_entity_poly.type
_entity_poly.pdbx_seq_one_letter_code
_entity_poly.pdbx_strand_id
1 'polypeptide(L)'
;IKSGGTSCSGGGHGHKEAAKTAFSHSPRPMWQYIILRLYLCSAEYPDLRKHNNCMASHLTPAIYAKLCDKATPNGYTLDLAIQTGVDNPGHPFIKTVGMVAGDEESYEVFGDLLDPVIKERHNGYDPRTMKHPTDLDASKIHSANFDPRYVLSSRVRTGRSIRGLSLPPACTRAERREVERVVVDALAGLKDDLQGKYYSLTQMTDQEQQQLIDDHFLFDKPVSPLLTCAGMARDWPDARGIWHNNEKTFLVWVNEEDHTRVISMEKGGNMKRVFERFCKGLKEVEHLIQEKGWEFMWNERLGYILTCPSNLGTGLRAGVHVKLPLLSKDPRLNKILDNLRLQKRGTGGVDTAAVGGIFDISNLDRLGLSEVHLVQTVVDGVNYLIECEKRLEKGQDIKVPPPLKQFK
;
A
#
# COMPACT_ATOMS: atom_id res chain seq x y z
N ILE A 1 -2.99 54.50 -65.66
CA ILE A 1 -4.10 53.62 -66.09
C ILE A 1 -4.55 52.81 -64.87
N LYS A 2 -5.78 53.08 -64.42
CA LYS A 2 -6.68 52.32 -63.49
C LYS A 2 -6.09 51.87 -62.13
N SER A 3 -6.43 52.49 -60.99
CA SER A 3 -7.72 52.57 -60.26
C SER A 3 -8.04 51.35 -59.39
N GLY A 4 -8.33 51.57 -58.10
CA GLY A 4 -9.11 50.65 -57.26
C GLY A 4 -8.66 50.63 -55.81
N GLY A 5 -9.26 51.48 -54.96
CA GLY A 5 -9.12 51.40 -53.51
C GLY A 5 -10.16 50.47 -52.87
N THR A 6 -9.93 50.06 -51.63
CA THR A 6 -10.98 50.02 -50.58
C THR A 6 -10.36 49.81 -49.21
N SER A 7 -10.73 50.69 -48.27
CA SER A 7 -10.63 50.53 -46.83
C SER A 7 -11.66 49.51 -46.33
N CYS A 8 -11.33 48.75 -45.28
CA CYS A 8 -12.27 48.47 -44.18
C CYS A 8 -11.57 47.86 -42.96
N SER A 9 -12.00 48.37 -41.81
CA SER A 9 -11.69 48.02 -40.42
C SER A 9 -12.11 46.59 -40.03
N GLY A 10 -11.37 46.00 -39.08
CA GLY A 10 -11.83 44.81 -38.35
C GLY A 10 -10.90 44.47 -37.19
N GLY A 11 -11.32 44.82 -35.97
CA GLY A 11 -10.71 44.31 -34.75
C GLY A 11 -10.97 42.81 -34.61
N GLY A 12 -10.00 42.08 -34.06
CA GLY A 12 -10.12 40.65 -33.78
C GLY A 12 -9.16 40.27 -32.67
N HIS A 13 -9.70 39.79 -31.57
CA HIS A 13 -9.01 39.37 -30.36
C HIS A 13 -7.83 38.42 -30.63
N GLY A 14 -6.68 38.73 -30.03
CA GLY A 14 -5.58 37.79 -29.89
C GLY A 14 -5.96 36.67 -28.93
N HIS A 15 -6.45 35.55 -29.48
CA HIS A 15 -6.48 34.29 -28.76
C HIS A 15 -5.04 33.81 -28.55
N LYS A 16 -4.60 33.77 -27.29
CA LYS A 16 -3.42 33.00 -26.87
C LYS A 16 -3.74 31.52 -27.08
N GLU A 17 -3.19 30.95 -28.14
CA GLU A 17 -3.20 29.51 -28.38
C GLU A 17 -2.18 28.88 -27.42
N ALA A 18 -2.67 28.29 -26.34
CA ALA A 18 -1.86 27.48 -25.44
C ALA A 18 -1.47 26.21 -26.19
N ALA A 19 -0.17 26.00 -26.40
CA ALA A 19 0.38 24.77 -26.95
C ALA A 19 0.01 23.59 -26.04
N LYS A 20 -1.06 22.87 -26.39
CA LYS A 20 -1.36 21.55 -25.83
C LYS A 20 -0.45 20.54 -26.52
N THR A 21 0.62 20.13 -25.85
CA THR A 21 1.38 18.94 -26.21
C THR A 21 0.49 17.72 -25.95
N ALA A 22 -0.26 17.31 -26.97
CA ALA A 22 -0.96 16.03 -26.96
C ALA A 22 0.08 14.91 -27.06
N PHE A 23 0.25 14.12 -26.00
CA PHE A 23 0.93 12.83 -26.08
C PHE A 23 0.05 11.88 -26.89
N SER A 24 0.32 11.78 -28.19
CA SER A 24 -0.29 10.75 -29.04
C SER A 24 0.25 9.38 -28.61
N HIS A 25 -0.65 8.55 -28.08
CA HIS A 25 -0.36 7.14 -27.81
C HIS A 25 -0.31 6.40 -29.14
N SER A 26 0.88 6.35 -29.75
CA SER A 26 1.18 5.33 -30.75
C SER A 26 1.38 3.99 -30.04
N PRO A 27 0.85 2.87 -30.56
CA PRO A 27 1.17 1.55 -30.04
C PRO A 27 2.68 1.31 -30.29
N ARG A 28 3.48 1.33 -29.23
CA ARG A 28 4.90 0.98 -29.33
C ARG A 28 5.02 -0.51 -29.69
N PRO A 29 5.90 -0.90 -30.61
CA PRO A 29 6.15 -2.31 -30.91
C PRO A 29 6.58 -3.04 -29.62
N MET A 30 5.98 -4.20 -29.37
CA MET A 30 6.23 -5.07 -28.23
C MET A 30 7.61 -5.73 -28.38
N TRP A 31 8.68 -4.97 -28.15
CA TRP A 31 10.02 -5.53 -28.03
C TRP A 31 10.14 -6.21 -26.68
N GLN A 32 10.02 -7.54 -26.66
CA GLN A 32 10.35 -8.34 -25.50
C GLN A 32 11.89 -8.35 -25.40
N TYR A 33 12.45 -7.57 -24.47
CA TYR A 33 13.89 -7.52 -24.25
C TYR A 33 14.34 -8.87 -23.67
N ILE A 34 15.10 -9.64 -24.46
CA ILE A 34 15.65 -10.93 -24.05
C ILE A 34 16.97 -10.69 -23.33
N ILE A 35 17.12 -11.24 -22.12
CA ILE A 35 18.40 -11.24 -21.41
C ILE A 35 19.33 -12.28 -22.04
N LEU A 36 20.54 -11.87 -22.42
CA LEU A 36 21.59 -12.81 -22.80
C LEU A 36 22.09 -13.55 -21.55
N ARG A 37 21.73 -14.83 -21.40
CA ARG A 37 22.27 -15.70 -20.34
C ARG A 37 23.51 -16.45 -20.80
N LEU A 38 24.46 -16.60 -19.88
CA LEU A 38 25.67 -17.42 -20.05
C LEU A 38 25.40 -18.92 -19.80
N TYR A 39 24.39 -19.25 -19.01
CA TYR A 39 24.02 -20.61 -18.63
C TYR A 39 22.55 -20.91 -18.91
N LEU A 40 22.20 -22.20 -18.97
CA LEU A 40 20.81 -22.66 -19.07
C LEU A 40 20.01 -22.20 -17.83
N CYS A 41 18.73 -21.83 -18.01
CA CYS A 41 17.90 -21.41 -16.87
C CYS A 41 17.77 -22.47 -15.78
N SER A 42 17.85 -23.76 -16.10
CA SER A 42 17.83 -24.82 -15.08
C SER A 42 19.05 -24.79 -14.16
N ALA A 43 20.19 -24.27 -14.62
CA ALA A 43 21.40 -24.14 -13.81
C ALA A 43 21.31 -23.00 -12.78
N GLU A 44 20.45 -22.01 -13.03
CA GLU A 44 20.22 -20.84 -12.17
C GLU A 44 18.99 -21.00 -11.26
N TYR A 45 18.28 -22.14 -11.35
CA TYR A 45 17.08 -22.37 -10.53
C TYR A 45 17.43 -22.41 -9.03
N PRO A 46 16.73 -21.64 -8.17
CA PRO A 46 17.10 -21.50 -6.77
C PRO A 46 16.83 -22.78 -5.96
N ASP A 47 17.68 -23.06 -4.97
CA ASP A 47 17.43 -24.10 -3.98
C ASP A 47 16.45 -23.61 -2.91
N LEU A 48 15.20 -24.05 -3.02
CA LEU A 48 14.10 -23.66 -2.14
C LEU A 48 13.63 -24.77 -1.19
N ARG A 49 14.44 -25.82 -0.98
CA ARG A 49 14.04 -27.03 -0.21
C ARG A 49 13.65 -26.75 1.24
N LYS A 50 14.09 -25.64 1.83
CA LYS A 50 13.84 -25.26 3.23
C LYS A 50 13.02 -23.98 3.35
N HIS A 51 12.34 -23.57 2.29
CA HIS A 51 11.64 -22.30 2.21
C HIS A 51 10.15 -22.44 2.47
N ASN A 52 9.59 -21.49 3.20
CA ASN A 52 8.18 -21.37 3.55
C ASN A 52 7.71 -19.93 3.29
N ASN A 53 7.63 -19.58 2.01
CA ASN A 53 7.02 -18.36 1.51
C ASN A 53 6.15 -18.67 0.27
N CYS A 54 5.23 -17.78 -0.10
CA CYS A 54 4.28 -18.01 -1.20
C CYS A 54 5.01 -18.24 -2.55
N MET A 55 6.05 -17.44 -2.84
CA MET A 55 6.87 -17.58 -4.05
C MET A 55 7.45 -18.99 -4.16
N ALA A 56 8.10 -19.49 -3.11
CA ALA A 56 8.69 -20.83 -3.10
C ALA A 56 7.64 -21.95 -3.22
N SER A 57 6.40 -21.70 -2.78
CA SER A 57 5.30 -22.66 -2.92
C SER A 57 4.79 -22.79 -4.37
N HIS A 58 5.07 -21.81 -5.23
CA HIS A 58 4.54 -21.73 -6.59
C HIS A 58 5.60 -21.69 -7.70
N LEU A 59 6.87 -21.39 -7.38
CA LEU A 59 7.94 -21.42 -8.35
C LEU A 59 8.26 -22.87 -8.73
N THR A 60 8.20 -23.19 -10.02
CA THR A 60 8.55 -24.51 -10.56
C THR A 60 9.66 -24.37 -11.60
N PRO A 61 10.43 -25.43 -11.90
CA PRO A 61 11.44 -25.38 -12.97
C PRO A 61 10.85 -24.94 -14.32
N ALA A 62 9.61 -25.34 -14.62
CA ALA A 62 8.92 -24.95 -15.85
C ALA A 62 8.56 -23.45 -15.87
N ILE A 63 8.03 -22.91 -14.77
CA ILE A 63 7.73 -21.47 -14.66
C ILE A 63 9.03 -20.65 -14.72
N TYR A 64 10.07 -21.08 -14.01
CA TYR A 64 11.36 -20.40 -14.03
C TYR A 64 11.96 -20.37 -15.44
N ALA A 65 12.03 -21.53 -16.12
CA ALA A 65 12.53 -21.60 -17.49
C ALA A 65 11.71 -20.76 -18.49
N LYS A 66 10.41 -20.57 -18.25
CA LYS A 66 9.54 -19.74 -19.09
C LYS A 66 9.77 -18.23 -18.89
N LEU A 67 10.19 -17.82 -17.69
CA LEU A 67 10.24 -16.42 -17.26
C LEU A 67 11.66 -15.88 -17.08
N CYS A 68 12.67 -16.74 -16.93
CA CYS A 68 14.07 -16.39 -16.62
C CYS A 68 14.69 -15.39 -17.62
N ASP A 69 14.33 -15.46 -18.90
CA ASP A 69 14.90 -14.59 -19.94
C ASP A 69 14.08 -13.34 -20.20
N LYS A 70 12.95 -13.17 -19.48
CA LYS A 70 12.08 -12.01 -19.61
C LYS A 70 12.56 -10.87 -18.71
N ALA A 71 12.49 -9.66 -19.26
CA ALA A 71 12.61 -8.43 -18.51
C ALA A 71 11.40 -7.52 -18.77
N THR A 72 11.10 -6.66 -17.81
CA THR A 72 10.16 -5.55 -17.97
C THR A 72 10.76 -4.48 -18.89
N PRO A 73 9.99 -3.48 -19.36
CA PRO A 73 10.53 -2.40 -20.20
C PRO A 73 11.72 -1.65 -19.56
N ASN A 74 11.80 -1.60 -18.23
CA ASN A 74 12.88 -0.96 -17.47
C ASN A 74 14.00 -1.95 -17.06
N GLY A 75 13.97 -3.19 -17.56
CA GLY A 75 15.01 -4.17 -17.30
C GLY A 75 14.88 -4.93 -15.97
N TYR A 76 13.75 -4.83 -15.27
CA TYR A 76 13.53 -5.63 -14.06
C TYR A 76 13.29 -7.09 -14.43
N THR A 77 13.88 -8.01 -13.68
CA THR A 77 13.96 -9.44 -14.05
C THR A 77 13.25 -10.32 -13.03
N LEU A 78 12.99 -11.58 -13.40
CA LEU A 78 12.43 -12.57 -12.48
C LEU A 78 13.32 -12.77 -11.24
N ASP A 79 14.64 -12.86 -11.43
CA ASP A 79 15.59 -13.11 -10.34
C ASP A 79 15.56 -11.96 -9.33
N LEU A 80 15.51 -10.71 -9.80
CA LEU A 80 15.34 -9.53 -8.94
C LEU A 80 14.00 -9.57 -8.19
N ALA A 81 12.92 -10.01 -8.85
CA ALA A 81 11.61 -10.11 -8.23
C ALA A 81 11.58 -11.14 -7.09
N ILE A 82 12.26 -12.29 -7.23
CA ILE A 82 12.21 -13.39 -6.26
C ILE A 82 13.34 -13.35 -5.22
N GLN A 83 14.37 -12.52 -5.40
CA GLN A 83 15.59 -12.51 -4.58
C GLN A 83 15.30 -12.47 -3.08
N THR A 84 14.39 -11.59 -2.65
CA THR A 84 14.02 -11.50 -1.23
C THR A 84 13.46 -12.82 -0.68
N GLY A 85 12.69 -13.58 -1.46
CA GLY A 85 12.19 -14.88 -1.05
C GLY A 85 13.24 -15.99 -1.09
N VAL A 86 14.24 -15.89 -1.98
CA VAL A 86 15.39 -16.81 -2.00
C VAL A 86 16.26 -16.60 -0.76
N ASP A 87 16.55 -15.35 -0.41
CA ASP A 87 17.42 -15.01 0.72
C ASP A 87 16.74 -15.22 2.07
N ASN A 88 15.40 -15.16 2.11
CA ASN A 88 14.61 -15.29 3.33
C ASN A 88 13.74 -16.56 3.30
N PRO A 89 14.23 -17.69 3.85
CA PRO A 89 13.50 -18.97 3.81
C PRO A 89 12.20 -18.96 4.60
N GLY A 90 11.96 -17.97 5.45
CA GLY A 90 10.69 -17.80 6.14
C GLY A 90 10.77 -16.63 7.11
N HIS A 91 9.68 -16.39 7.83
CA HIS A 91 9.63 -15.43 8.92
C HIS A 91 9.11 -16.11 10.19
N PRO A 92 9.64 -15.81 11.38
CA PRO A 92 9.29 -16.54 12.61
C PRO A 92 7.80 -16.55 12.97
N PHE A 93 7.04 -15.57 12.47
CA PHE A 93 5.64 -15.35 12.90
C PHE A 93 4.60 -15.49 11.78
N ILE A 94 4.99 -15.39 10.51
CA ILE A 94 4.05 -15.33 9.37
C ILE A 94 4.64 -16.00 8.13
N LYS A 95 3.78 -16.61 7.29
CA LYS A 95 4.17 -16.97 5.92
C LYS A 95 4.29 -15.69 5.09
N THR A 96 5.48 -15.42 4.55
CA THR A 96 5.76 -14.23 3.74
C THR A 96 5.43 -14.47 2.27
N VAL A 97 5.34 -13.40 1.48
CA VAL A 97 5.10 -13.50 0.03
C VAL A 97 6.34 -14.05 -0.68
N GLY A 98 7.53 -13.53 -0.37
CA GLY A 98 8.80 -13.98 -0.97
C GLY A 98 9.08 -13.44 -2.37
N MET A 99 8.36 -12.42 -2.84
CA MET A 99 8.69 -11.70 -4.07
C MET A 99 8.11 -10.29 -4.08
N VAL A 100 8.69 -9.42 -4.90
CA VAL A 100 8.30 -8.00 -5.07
C VAL A 100 8.24 -7.61 -6.54
N ALA A 101 7.46 -6.58 -6.85
CA ALA A 101 7.45 -5.93 -8.15
C ALA A 101 8.45 -4.76 -8.20
N GLY A 102 9.17 -4.62 -9.31
CA GLY A 102 10.09 -3.50 -9.55
C GLY A 102 9.41 -2.34 -10.29
N ASP A 103 8.32 -2.60 -10.99
CA ASP A 103 7.54 -1.64 -11.79
C ASP A 103 6.10 -2.18 -11.99
N GLU A 104 5.23 -1.40 -12.65
CA GLU A 104 3.82 -1.78 -12.89
C GLU A 104 3.74 -3.04 -13.78
N GLU A 105 4.61 -3.11 -14.79
CA GLU A 105 4.68 -4.18 -15.79
C GLU A 105 5.14 -5.52 -15.21
N SER A 106 5.87 -5.53 -14.09
CA SER A 106 6.27 -6.74 -13.37
C SER A 106 5.07 -7.67 -13.13
N TYR A 107 3.90 -7.11 -12.79
CA TYR A 107 2.68 -7.88 -12.54
C TYR A 107 2.07 -8.53 -13.78
N GLU A 108 2.43 -8.09 -14.99
CA GLU A 108 2.03 -8.69 -16.25
C GLU A 108 3.11 -9.65 -16.76
N VAL A 109 4.36 -9.19 -16.86
CA VAL A 109 5.49 -9.95 -17.40
C VAL A 109 5.72 -11.24 -16.62
N PHE A 110 5.59 -11.20 -15.29
CA PHE A 110 5.79 -12.35 -14.40
C PHE A 110 4.46 -12.93 -13.87
N GLY A 111 3.32 -12.64 -14.53
CA GLY A 111 1.99 -13.08 -14.10
C GLY A 111 1.82 -14.59 -13.93
N ASP A 112 2.57 -15.40 -14.68
CA ASP A 112 2.57 -16.87 -14.52
C ASP A 112 2.99 -17.33 -13.11
N LEU A 113 3.84 -16.55 -12.42
CA LEU A 113 4.23 -16.76 -11.03
C LEU A 113 3.46 -15.86 -10.05
N LEU A 114 3.26 -14.59 -10.39
CA LEU A 114 2.61 -13.63 -9.49
C LEU A 114 1.14 -13.95 -9.26
N ASP A 115 0.39 -14.39 -10.27
CA ASP A 115 -1.03 -14.69 -10.10
C ASP A 115 -1.30 -15.82 -9.09
N PRO A 116 -0.64 -17.01 -9.14
CA PRO A 116 -0.84 -18.03 -8.13
C PRO A 116 -0.36 -17.58 -6.74
N VAL A 117 0.72 -16.78 -6.65
CA VAL A 117 1.18 -16.18 -5.39
C VAL A 117 0.14 -15.22 -4.80
N ILE A 118 -0.47 -14.37 -5.63
CA ILE A 118 -1.56 -13.46 -5.25
C ILE A 118 -2.76 -14.28 -4.78
N LYS A 119 -3.12 -15.34 -5.51
CA LYS A 119 -4.23 -16.22 -5.15
C LYS A 119 -4.05 -16.90 -3.80
N GLU A 120 -2.87 -17.44 -3.51
CA GLU A 120 -2.58 -18.00 -2.19
C GLU A 120 -2.63 -16.91 -1.11
N ARG A 121 -1.93 -15.79 -1.33
CA ARG A 121 -1.77 -14.73 -0.32
C ARG A 121 -3.10 -14.05 0.03
N HIS A 122 -4.01 -13.94 -0.93
CA HIS A 122 -5.33 -13.33 -0.79
C HIS A 122 -6.45 -14.37 -0.76
N ASN A 123 -6.15 -15.56 -0.25
CA ASN A 123 -7.13 -16.59 0.13
C ASN A 123 -8.14 -16.95 -0.97
N GLY A 124 -7.65 -17.11 -2.20
CA GLY A 124 -8.45 -17.56 -3.34
C GLY A 124 -8.84 -16.47 -4.32
N TYR A 125 -8.51 -15.19 -4.06
CA TYR A 125 -8.69 -14.14 -5.08
C TYR A 125 -7.86 -14.46 -6.32
N ASP A 126 -8.51 -14.74 -7.44
CA ASP A 126 -7.82 -15.11 -8.68
C ASP A 126 -7.79 -13.90 -9.64
N PRO A 127 -6.65 -13.22 -9.81
CA PRO A 127 -6.57 -12.02 -10.65
C PRO A 127 -6.79 -12.31 -12.14
N ARG A 128 -6.86 -13.58 -12.54
CA ARG A 128 -7.16 -13.99 -13.93
C ARG A 128 -8.65 -14.01 -14.23
N THR A 129 -9.49 -14.14 -13.21
CA THR A 129 -10.95 -14.34 -13.37
C THR A 129 -11.79 -13.37 -12.54
N MET A 130 -11.19 -12.67 -11.58
CA MET A 130 -11.86 -11.74 -10.70
C MET A 130 -11.43 -10.29 -10.98
N LYS A 131 -12.29 -9.34 -10.59
CA LYS A 131 -12.02 -7.90 -10.61
C LYS A 131 -12.05 -7.32 -9.21
N HIS A 132 -11.33 -6.24 -8.97
CA HIS A 132 -11.24 -5.60 -7.67
C HIS A 132 -12.14 -4.36 -7.61
N PRO A 133 -13.08 -4.30 -6.64
CA PRO A 133 -13.87 -3.09 -6.43
C PRO A 133 -13.12 -2.07 -5.56
N THR A 134 -13.02 -0.83 -6.01
CA THR A 134 -12.57 0.32 -5.20
C THR A 134 -13.78 1.14 -4.74
N ASP A 135 -13.87 1.47 -3.46
CA ASP A 135 -14.97 2.26 -2.89
C ASP A 135 -14.47 3.15 -1.74
N LEU A 136 -14.23 4.42 -2.05
CA LEU A 136 -13.80 5.45 -1.10
C LEU A 136 -14.96 6.38 -0.69
N ASP A 137 -16.20 5.86 -0.64
CA ASP A 137 -17.37 6.59 -0.12
C ASP A 137 -17.56 6.34 1.38
N ALA A 138 -16.97 7.22 2.19
CA ALA A 138 -17.04 7.12 3.65
C ALA A 138 -18.45 7.26 4.24
N SER A 139 -19.43 7.76 3.47
CA SER A 139 -20.82 7.89 3.95
C SER A 139 -21.48 6.55 4.23
N LYS A 140 -20.99 5.47 3.60
CA LYS A 140 -21.45 4.08 3.74
C LYS A 140 -20.97 3.40 5.03
N ILE A 141 -20.15 4.07 5.84
CA ILE A 141 -19.69 3.52 7.12
C ILE A 141 -20.72 3.79 8.22
N HIS A 142 -21.06 2.73 8.97
CA HIS A 142 -22.05 2.74 10.04
C HIS A 142 -21.46 2.19 11.34
N SER A 143 -22.00 2.63 12.49
CA SER A 143 -21.63 2.13 13.84
C SER A 143 -20.14 2.20 14.20
N ALA A 144 -19.41 3.14 13.59
CA ALA A 144 -17.95 3.23 13.65
C ALA A 144 -17.44 4.21 14.73
N ASN A 145 -18.11 4.23 15.88
CA ASN A 145 -17.65 4.91 17.09
C ASN A 145 -17.50 3.91 18.24
N PHE A 146 -16.26 3.54 18.55
CA PHE A 146 -15.95 2.49 19.53
C PHE A 146 -16.02 3.00 20.97
N ASP A 147 -16.24 2.06 21.91
CA ASP A 147 -16.22 2.35 23.35
C ASP A 147 -14.80 2.84 23.77
N PRO A 148 -14.66 4.11 24.21
CA PRO A 148 -13.37 4.72 24.49
C PRO A 148 -12.69 4.14 25.73
N ARG A 149 -13.41 3.34 26.54
CA ARG A 149 -12.79 2.59 27.64
C ARG A 149 -11.86 1.49 27.12
N TYR A 150 -12.07 0.98 25.91
CA TYR A 150 -11.30 -0.11 25.32
C TYR A 150 -10.38 0.37 24.20
N VAL A 151 -10.90 1.19 23.26
CA VAL A 151 -10.14 1.66 22.10
C VAL A 151 -9.37 2.94 22.42
N LEU A 152 -8.04 2.86 22.31
CA LEU A 152 -7.10 3.94 22.60
C LEU A 152 -6.85 4.86 21.40
N SER A 153 -6.85 4.29 20.19
CA SER A 153 -6.65 5.02 18.94
C SER A 153 -7.17 4.24 17.75
N SER A 154 -7.58 4.97 16.72
CA SER A 154 -8.05 4.44 15.43
C SER A 154 -7.14 4.92 14.31
N ARG A 155 -6.85 4.06 13.34
CA ARG A 155 -5.99 4.37 12.20
C ARG A 155 -6.45 3.65 10.93
N VAL A 156 -6.39 4.35 9.80
CA VAL A 156 -6.54 3.78 8.46
C VAL A 156 -5.30 4.15 7.65
N ARG A 157 -4.66 3.18 7.01
CA ARG A 157 -3.51 3.41 6.12
C ARG A 157 -3.67 2.71 4.79
N THR A 158 -3.04 3.23 3.75
CA THR A 158 -2.83 2.55 2.47
C THR A 158 -1.49 2.95 1.86
N GLY A 159 -1.14 2.39 0.70
CA GLY A 159 -0.08 2.91 -0.16
C GLY A 159 -0.61 3.36 -1.52
N ARG A 160 0.12 4.24 -2.20
CA ARG A 160 -0.09 4.57 -3.62
C ARG A 160 1.25 4.65 -4.35
N SER A 161 1.26 4.19 -5.59
CA SER A 161 2.40 4.29 -6.51
C SER A 161 2.07 5.22 -7.66
N ILE A 162 3.05 6.04 -8.06
CA ILE A 162 2.95 7.01 -9.15
C ILE A 162 3.29 6.30 -10.46
N ARG A 163 2.35 6.26 -11.41
CA ARG A 163 2.51 5.59 -12.70
C ARG A 163 3.68 6.19 -13.51
N GLY A 164 4.42 5.33 -14.19
CA GLY A 164 5.57 5.70 -15.01
C GLY A 164 6.90 5.84 -14.26
N LEU A 165 6.93 5.63 -12.94
CA LEU A 165 8.14 5.60 -12.12
C LEU A 165 8.29 4.21 -11.50
N SER A 166 9.49 3.63 -11.58
CA SER A 166 9.76 2.30 -11.01
C SER A 166 9.55 2.27 -9.49
N LEU A 167 9.12 1.13 -8.97
CA LEU A 167 8.87 0.88 -7.55
C LEU A 167 10.20 0.84 -6.76
N PRO A 168 10.17 0.97 -5.41
CA PRO A 168 11.37 1.04 -4.58
C PRO A 168 12.46 -0.02 -4.80
N PRO A 169 12.15 -1.29 -5.14
CA PRO A 169 13.18 -2.29 -5.45
C PRO A 169 14.07 -1.89 -6.62
N ALA A 170 13.49 -1.28 -7.66
CA ALA A 170 14.15 -1.01 -8.94
C ALA A 170 14.51 0.47 -9.16
N CYS A 171 13.82 1.39 -8.48
CA CYS A 171 13.95 2.81 -8.79
C CYS A 171 15.39 3.33 -8.68
N THR A 172 15.77 4.15 -9.64
CA THR A 172 16.99 4.93 -9.61
C THR A 172 16.86 6.09 -8.62
N ARG A 173 17.97 6.74 -8.27
CA ARG A 173 17.94 8.00 -7.48
C ARG A 173 17.10 9.08 -8.16
N ALA A 174 17.15 9.18 -9.49
CA ALA A 174 16.40 10.18 -10.24
C ALA A 174 14.89 9.93 -10.16
N GLU A 175 14.43 8.69 -10.38
CA GLU A 175 13.01 8.35 -10.24
C GLU A 175 12.51 8.57 -8.82
N ARG A 176 13.31 8.19 -7.81
CA ARG A 176 12.94 8.39 -6.40
C ARG A 176 12.77 9.86 -6.05
N ARG A 177 13.68 10.72 -6.51
CA ARG A 177 13.59 12.18 -6.36
C ARG A 177 12.40 12.76 -7.11
N GLU A 178 12.05 12.19 -8.27
CA GLU A 178 10.85 12.61 -9.00
C GLU A 178 9.57 12.22 -8.27
N VAL A 179 9.50 11.03 -7.66
CA VAL A 179 8.39 10.67 -6.75
C VAL A 179 8.29 11.67 -5.61
N GLU A 180 9.40 12.00 -4.95
CA GLU A 180 9.43 12.99 -3.87
C GLU A 180 8.89 14.34 -4.34
N ARG A 181 9.41 14.86 -5.46
CA ARG A 181 8.97 16.14 -6.03
C ARG A 181 7.47 16.17 -6.34
N VAL A 182 6.97 15.16 -7.06
CA VAL A 182 5.55 15.07 -7.46
C VAL A 182 4.64 15.01 -6.25
N VAL A 183 4.99 14.18 -5.26
CA VAL A 183 4.18 14.00 -4.06
C VAL A 183 4.23 15.24 -3.17
N VAL A 184 5.40 15.84 -2.95
CA VAL A 184 5.55 17.04 -2.13
C VAL A 184 4.83 18.24 -2.74
N ASP A 185 4.91 18.42 -4.07
CA ASP A 185 4.18 19.48 -4.78
C ASP A 185 2.66 19.33 -4.61
N ALA A 186 2.13 18.10 -4.68
CA ALA A 186 0.71 17.84 -4.44
C ALA A 186 0.32 18.08 -2.97
N LEU A 187 1.13 17.61 -2.02
CA LEU A 187 0.86 17.79 -0.59
C LEU A 187 0.92 19.27 -0.16
N ALA A 188 1.75 20.09 -0.82
CA ALA A 188 1.78 21.53 -0.60
C ALA A 188 0.50 22.25 -1.07
N GLY A 189 -0.27 21.63 -1.98
CA GLY A 189 -1.56 22.13 -2.45
C GLY A 189 -2.73 21.85 -1.50
N LEU A 190 -2.56 21.00 -0.49
CA LEU A 190 -3.60 20.67 0.48
C LEU A 190 -3.95 21.87 1.38
N LYS A 191 -5.25 22.06 1.61
CA LYS A 191 -5.81 23.21 2.35
C LYS A 191 -6.60 22.77 3.58
N ASP A 192 -7.04 23.75 4.36
CA ASP A 192 -7.90 23.59 5.53
C ASP A 192 -7.32 22.58 6.54
N ASP A 193 -8.12 21.63 7.01
CA ASP A 193 -7.74 20.58 7.95
C ASP A 193 -6.68 19.60 7.40
N LEU A 194 -6.41 19.64 6.09
CA LEU A 194 -5.37 18.86 5.44
C LEU A 194 -4.10 19.66 5.15
N GLN A 195 -4.03 20.96 5.48
CA GLN A 195 -2.79 21.72 5.33
C GLN A 195 -1.70 21.18 6.26
N GLY A 196 -0.46 21.09 5.77
CA GLY A 196 0.63 20.49 6.52
C GLY A 196 2.02 20.90 6.06
N LYS A 197 3.04 20.26 6.65
CA LYS A 197 4.46 20.48 6.36
C LYS A 197 5.15 19.18 6.01
N TYR A 198 6.06 19.24 5.03
CA TYR A 198 6.98 18.16 4.68
C TYR A 198 8.32 18.31 5.42
N TYR A 199 8.87 17.18 5.85
CA TYR A 199 10.16 17.07 6.52
C TYR A 199 11.00 16.03 5.76
N SER A 200 12.02 16.49 5.04
CA SER A 200 12.98 15.61 4.38
C SER A 200 13.89 14.98 5.44
N LEU A 201 14.08 13.66 5.40
CA LEU A 201 14.98 12.95 6.31
C LEU A 201 16.45 13.38 6.13
N THR A 202 16.81 13.95 4.98
CA THR A 202 18.18 14.43 4.72
C THR A 202 18.48 15.77 5.39
N GLN A 203 17.45 16.58 5.67
CA GLN A 203 17.58 17.95 6.17
C GLN A 203 16.92 18.15 7.55
N MET A 204 16.42 17.05 8.14
CA MET A 204 15.73 17.08 9.42
C MET A 204 16.70 17.44 10.54
N THR A 205 16.29 18.37 11.41
CA THR A 205 17.05 18.69 12.63
C THR A 205 16.83 17.62 13.71
N ASP A 206 17.76 17.47 14.64
CA ASP A 206 17.62 16.53 15.78
C ASP A 206 16.33 16.80 16.59
N GLN A 207 15.94 18.07 16.71
CA GLN A 207 14.70 18.46 17.39
C GLN A 207 13.45 18.02 16.62
N GLU A 208 13.40 18.22 15.30
CA GLU A 208 12.29 17.73 14.46
C GLU A 208 12.24 16.20 14.46
N GLN A 209 13.40 15.54 14.43
CA GLN A 209 13.49 14.09 14.51
C GLN A 209 12.90 13.57 15.82
N GLN A 210 13.34 14.12 16.96
CA GLN A 210 12.84 13.71 18.28
C GLN A 210 11.32 13.96 18.39
N GLN A 211 10.83 15.09 17.88
CA GLN A 211 9.40 15.39 17.87
C GLN A 211 8.60 14.36 17.07
N LEU A 212 9.08 13.94 15.90
CA LEU A 212 8.43 12.91 15.09
C LEU A 212 8.52 11.51 15.71
N ILE A 213 9.56 11.22 16.50
CA ILE A 213 9.64 9.99 17.30
C ILE A 213 8.55 10.00 18.38
N ASP A 214 8.44 11.10 19.12
CA ASP A 214 7.48 11.27 20.22
C ASP A 214 6.02 11.22 19.74
N ASP A 215 5.76 11.75 18.54
CA ASP A 215 4.46 11.67 17.88
C ASP A 215 4.17 10.27 17.27
N HIS A 216 5.16 9.37 17.23
CA HIS A 216 5.15 8.08 16.53
C HIS A 216 4.93 8.19 15.01
N PHE A 217 5.49 9.23 14.41
CA PHE A 217 5.37 9.56 12.98
C PHE A 217 6.62 9.21 12.17
N LEU A 218 7.78 9.18 12.84
CA LEU A 218 9.04 8.85 12.19
C LEU A 218 9.05 7.39 11.72
N PHE A 219 9.68 7.17 10.56
CA PHE A 219 10.12 5.86 10.11
C PHE A 219 11.63 5.91 9.89
N ASP A 220 12.30 4.82 10.21
CA ASP A 220 13.75 4.70 10.12
C ASP A 220 14.18 3.84 8.93
N LYS A 221 15.50 3.76 8.72
CA LYS A 221 16.08 2.91 7.69
C LYS A 221 15.54 1.49 7.86
N PRO A 222 14.98 0.86 6.80
CA PRO A 222 14.53 -0.51 6.88
C PRO A 222 15.65 -1.45 7.33
N VAL A 223 15.42 -2.16 8.44
CA VAL A 223 16.34 -3.19 8.97
C VAL A 223 15.86 -4.61 8.71
N SER A 224 14.60 -4.77 8.28
CA SER A 224 14.06 -6.09 7.95
C SER A 224 14.79 -6.67 6.75
N PRO A 225 15.30 -7.91 6.83
CA PRO A 225 15.98 -8.55 5.70
C PRO A 225 15.05 -8.74 4.50
N LEU A 226 13.74 -8.82 4.71
CA LEU A 226 12.74 -8.86 3.64
C LEU A 226 12.78 -7.61 2.75
N LEU A 227 13.05 -6.44 3.34
CA LEU A 227 13.11 -5.15 2.63
C LEU A 227 14.51 -4.88 2.08
N THR A 228 15.56 -5.20 2.85
CA THR A 228 16.94 -4.95 2.40
C THR A 228 17.36 -5.89 1.27
N CYS A 229 17.01 -7.18 1.33
CA CYS A 229 17.25 -8.14 0.23
C CYS A 229 16.40 -7.83 -1.02
N ALA A 230 15.29 -7.11 -0.86
CA ALA A 230 14.51 -6.57 -1.98
C ALA A 230 15.10 -5.27 -2.56
N GLY A 231 16.25 -4.80 -2.07
CA GLY A 231 16.90 -3.59 -2.59
C GLY A 231 16.21 -2.28 -2.21
N MET A 232 15.27 -2.29 -1.25
CA MET A 232 14.41 -1.12 -0.94
C MET A 232 15.11 -0.08 -0.04
N ALA A 233 16.24 -0.45 0.59
CA ALA A 233 17.01 0.43 1.47
C ALA A 233 18.15 1.19 0.77
N ARG A 234 18.24 1.13 -0.58
CA ARG A 234 19.29 1.79 -1.35
C ARG A 234 19.25 3.31 -1.19
N ASP A 235 20.44 3.90 -1.18
CA ASP A 235 20.71 5.35 -1.09
C ASP A 235 20.07 6.06 0.11
N TRP A 236 19.71 5.34 1.18
CA TRP A 236 19.09 5.95 2.36
C TRP A 236 19.96 7.08 2.97
N PRO A 237 19.41 8.26 3.34
CA PRO A 237 18.00 8.66 3.33
C PRO A 237 17.56 9.51 2.11
N ASP A 238 18.29 9.46 0.98
CA ASP A 238 18.02 10.29 -0.22
C ASP A 238 16.56 10.17 -0.69
N ALA A 239 15.91 11.33 -0.85
CA ALA A 239 14.53 11.50 -1.31
C ALA A 239 13.46 10.81 -0.45
N ARG A 240 13.72 10.62 0.86
CA ARG A 240 12.74 10.14 1.84
C ARG A 240 12.33 11.26 2.76
N GLY A 241 11.07 11.23 3.17
CA GLY A 241 10.56 12.18 4.15
C GLY A 241 9.15 11.90 4.59
N ILE A 242 8.70 12.74 5.50
CA ILE A 242 7.40 12.64 6.16
C ILE A 242 6.68 13.95 5.94
N TRP A 243 5.44 13.86 5.51
CA TRP A 243 4.51 14.97 5.58
C TRP A 243 3.44 14.65 6.63
N HIS A 244 3.01 15.66 7.37
CA HIS A 244 1.79 15.56 8.18
C HIS A 244 1.03 16.89 8.19
N ASN A 245 -0.29 16.81 8.35
CA ASN A 245 -1.13 17.99 8.55
C ASN A 245 -0.84 18.66 9.90
N ASN A 246 -1.24 19.93 10.04
CA ASN A 246 -1.00 20.73 11.25
C ASN A 246 -1.58 20.07 12.51
N GLU A 247 -2.74 19.42 12.37
CA GLU A 247 -3.45 18.73 13.47
C GLU A 247 -2.92 17.32 13.78
N LYS A 248 -1.86 16.86 13.10
CA LYS A 248 -1.23 15.55 13.36
C LYS A 248 -2.19 14.36 13.24
N THR A 249 -3.12 14.43 12.30
CA THR A 249 -4.19 13.43 12.08
C THR A 249 -4.21 12.83 10.66
N PHE A 250 -3.44 13.39 9.73
CA PHE A 250 -3.23 12.89 8.37
C PHE A 250 -1.74 12.97 8.03
N LEU A 251 -1.16 11.87 7.58
CA LEU A 251 0.27 11.70 7.37
C LEU A 251 0.54 11.00 6.05
N VAL A 252 1.65 11.37 5.42
CA VAL A 252 2.16 10.70 4.23
C VAL A 252 3.65 10.44 4.40
N TRP A 253 4.04 9.17 4.39
CA TRP A 253 5.45 8.79 4.24
C TRP A 253 5.78 8.70 2.76
N VAL A 254 6.93 9.25 2.37
CA VAL A 254 7.39 9.32 0.99
C VAL A 254 8.63 8.45 0.82
N ASN A 255 8.61 7.55 -0.18
CA ASN A 255 9.71 6.68 -0.60
C ASN A 255 10.27 5.71 0.47
N GLU A 256 9.40 5.20 1.33
CA GLU A 256 9.72 4.17 2.32
C GLU A 256 9.59 2.76 1.69
N GLU A 257 8.58 1.97 2.04
CA GLU A 257 8.30 0.65 1.46
C GLU A 257 7.57 0.73 0.10
N ASP A 258 6.92 1.86 -0.18
CA ASP A 258 6.19 2.18 -1.41
C ASP A 258 6.43 3.67 -1.73
N HIS A 259 6.02 4.17 -2.90
CA HIS A 259 6.17 5.59 -3.22
C HIS A 259 5.52 6.48 -2.16
N THR A 260 4.31 6.10 -1.72
CA THR A 260 3.64 6.77 -0.61
C THR A 260 2.99 5.76 0.33
N ARG A 261 3.00 6.05 1.63
CA ARG A 261 2.09 5.48 2.63
C ARG A 261 1.20 6.58 3.18
N VAL A 262 -0.08 6.55 2.83
CA VAL A 262 -1.06 7.55 3.28
C VAL A 262 -1.78 7.03 4.51
N ILE A 263 -1.84 7.83 5.57
CA ILE A 263 -2.30 7.43 6.89
C ILE A 263 -3.24 8.50 7.44
N SER A 264 -4.43 8.09 7.88
CA SER A 264 -5.30 8.90 8.74
C SER A 264 -5.35 8.23 10.11
N MET A 265 -5.20 8.99 11.19
CA MET A 265 -5.26 8.45 12.54
C MET A 265 -5.75 9.50 13.55
N GLU A 266 -6.29 9.02 14.66
CA GLU A 266 -6.60 9.86 15.83
C GLU A 266 -6.66 9.01 17.11
N LYS A 267 -6.57 9.68 18.26
CA LYS A 267 -6.85 9.06 19.57
C LYS A 267 -8.34 8.77 19.70
N GLY A 268 -8.67 7.73 20.45
CA GLY A 268 -10.06 7.27 20.66
C GLY A 268 -10.63 6.44 19.51
N GLY A 269 -11.95 6.29 19.54
CA GLY A 269 -12.68 5.26 18.79
C GLY A 269 -13.47 5.71 17.55
N ASN A 270 -13.36 6.98 17.13
CA ASN A 270 -14.18 7.50 16.02
C ASN A 270 -13.59 7.13 14.64
N MET A 271 -13.68 5.84 14.31
CA MET A 271 -13.20 5.29 13.03
C MET A 271 -13.91 5.91 11.82
N LYS A 272 -15.18 6.33 11.96
CA LYS A 272 -15.88 7.03 10.87
C LYS A 272 -15.15 8.29 10.46
N ARG A 273 -14.83 9.17 11.41
CA ARG A 273 -14.12 10.43 11.15
C ARG A 273 -12.71 10.20 10.61
N VAL A 274 -12.00 9.20 11.14
CA VAL A 274 -10.70 8.79 10.58
C VAL A 274 -10.82 8.42 9.11
N PHE A 275 -11.84 7.63 8.75
CA PHE A 275 -12.05 7.18 7.38
C PHE A 275 -12.57 8.28 6.45
N GLU A 276 -13.42 9.19 6.94
CA GLU A 276 -13.86 10.37 6.20
C GLU A 276 -12.66 11.24 5.80
N ARG A 277 -11.77 11.56 6.75
CA ARG A 277 -10.53 12.30 6.50
C ARG A 277 -9.60 11.54 5.54
N PHE A 278 -9.48 10.22 5.72
CA PHE A 278 -8.68 9.36 4.83
C PHE A 278 -9.16 9.43 3.37
N CYS A 279 -10.46 9.25 3.13
CA CYS A 279 -11.04 9.30 1.80
C CYS A 279 -10.96 10.70 1.19
N LYS A 280 -11.22 11.76 1.98
CA LYS A 280 -11.05 13.16 1.55
C LYS A 280 -9.61 13.43 1.11
N GLY A 281 -8.65 13.12 1.97
CA GLY A 281 -7.23 13.35 1.71
C GLY A 281 -6.72 12.57 0.50
N LEU A 282 -7.08 11.30 0.33
CA LEU A 282 -6.68 10.52 -0.84
C LEU A 282 -7.23 11.10 -2.14
N LYS A 283 -8.52 11.46 -2.19
CA LYS A 283 -9.14 12.05 -3.38
C LYS A 283 -8.50 13.38 -3.75
N GLU A 284 -8.19 14.21 -2.75
CA GLU A 284 -7.55 15.50 -2.99
C GLU A 284 -6.11 15.36 -3.48
N VAL A 285 -5.32 14.44 -2.89
CA VAL A 285 -3.97 14.15 -3.37
C VAL A 285 -4.00 13.60 -4.80
N GLU A 286 -4.93 12.70 -5.10
CA GLU A 286 -5.12 12.15 -6.45
C GLU A 286 -5.46 13.25 -7.47
N HIS A 287 -6.40 14.13 -7.12
CA HIS A 287 -6.77 15.28 -7.93
C HIS A 287 -5.55 16.17 -8.23
N LEU A 288 -4.76 16.52 -7.21
CA LEU A 288 -3.61 17.42 -7.36
C LEU A 288 -2.46 16.83 -8.19
N ILE A 289 -2.21 15.50 -8.11
CA ILE A 289 -1.22 14.87 -9.01
C ILE A 289 -1.75 14.79 -10.46
N GLN A 290 -3.05 14.55 -10.64
CA GLN A 290 -3.69 14.51 -11.97
C GLN A 290 -3.67 15.88 -12.66
N GLU A 291 -3.84 16.98 -11.93
CA GLU A 291 -3.65 18.34 -12.47
C GLU A 291 -2.25 18.57 -13.04
N LYS A 292 -1.25 17.79 -12.61
CA LYS A 292 0.13 17.82 -13.10
C LYS A 292 0.44 16.74 -14.13
N GLY A 293 -0.57 15.97 -14.56
CA GLY A 293 -0.43 14.93 -15.58
C GLY A 293 0.07 13.58 -15.06
N TRP A 294 0.04 13.36 -13.74
CA TRP A 294 0.40 12.08 -13.12
C TRP A 294 -0.83 11.28 -12.73
N GLU A 295 -0.68 9.96 -12.65
CA GLU A 295 -1.73 9.03 -12.22
C GLU A 295 -1.20 8.08 -11.16
N PHE A 296 -2.09 7.50 -10.37
CA PHE A 296 -1.74 6.33 -9.58
C PHE A 296 -1.74 5.07 -10.45
N MET A 297 -0.81 4.15 -10.15
CA MET A 297 -0.82 2.81 -10.74
C MET A 297 -2.06 2.06 -10.24
N TRP A 298 -2.98 1.76 -11.16
CA TRP A 298 -4.22 1.04 -10.87
C TRP A 298 -4.70 0.28 -12.11
N ASN A 299 -5.24 -0.92 -11.91
CA ASN A 299 -5.98 -1.64 -12.94
C ASN A 299 -7.14 -2.45 -12.34
N GLU A 300 -8.07 -2.89 -13.19
CA GLU A 300 -9.31 -3.52 -12.73
C GLU A 300 -9.14 -4.88 -12.04
N ARG A 301 -8.05 -5.61 -12.34
CA ARG A 301 -7.81 -6.97 -11.80
C ARG A 301 -7.03 -6.95 -10.48
N LEU A 302 -6.21 -5.93 -10.24
CA LEU A 302 -5.34 -5.85 -9.06
C LEU A 302 -5.65 -4.65 -8.18
N GLY A 303 -6.53 -3.74 -8.58
CA GLY A 303 -6.74 -2.47 -7.89
C GLY A 303 -5.49 -1.60 -7.93
N TYR A 304 -5.20 -0.93 -6.82
CA TYR A 304 -3.98 -0.14 -6.70
C TYR A 304 -2.75 -1.05 -6.63
N ILE A 305 -1.76 -0.74 -7.47
CA ILE A 305 -0.51 -1.48 -7.55
C ILE A 305 0.49 -0.94 -6.54
N LEU A 306 1.10 -1.86 -5.78
CA LEU A 306 2.14 -1.59 -4.81
C LEU A 306 3.27 -2.62 -4.95
N THR A 307 4.38 -2.37 -4.28
CA THR A 307 5.62 -3.16 -4.37
C THR A 307 5.43 -4.62 -3.97
N CYS A 308 4.79 -4.84 -2.82
CA CYS A 308 4.58 -6.18 -2.29
C CYS A 308 3.18 -6.70 -2.71
N PRO A 309 3.08 -7.92 -3.29
CA PRO A 309 1.80 -8.49 -3.69
C PRO A 309 0.77 -8.58 -2.56
N SER A 310 1.19 -8.64 -1.29
CA SER A 310 0.24 -8.65 -0.16
C SER A 310 -0.52 -7.34 0.03
N ASN A 311 -0.08 -6.25 -0.60
CA ASN A 311 -0.69 -4.92 -0.45
C ASN A 311 -1.49 -4.50 -1.69
N LEU A 312 -1.71 -5.38 -2.67
CA LEU A 312 -2.57 -5.10 -3.81
C LEU A 312 -4.02 -4.83 -3.40
N GLY A 313 -4.80 -4.32 -4.36
CA GLY A 313 -6.21 -4.02 -4.20
C GLY A 313 -6.39 -2.67 -3.55
N THR A 314 -6.83 -2.69 -2.30
CA THR A 314 -7.01 -1.48 -1.50
C THR A 314 -5.72 -0.96 -0.89
N GLY A 315 -4.71 -1.84 -0.72
CA GLY A 315 -3.56 -1.60 0.16
C GLY A 315 -3.92 -1.27 1.61
N LEU A 316 -5.20 -1.41 1.97
CA LEU A 316 -5.77 -0.77 3.15
C LEU A 316 -5.57 -1.60 4.41
N ARG A 317 -5.08 -0.95 5.46
CA ARG A 317 -5.10 -1.48 6.81
C ARG A 317 -5.81 -0.50 7.73
N ALA A 318 -7.06 -0.78 8.04
CA ALA A 318 -7.81 -0.13 9.11
C ALA A 318 -7.63 -0.92 10.40
N GLY A 319 -7.41 -0.23 11.51
CA GLY A 319 -7.17 -0.88 12.78
C GLY A 319 -7.26 0.03 13.97
N VAL A 320 -7.19 -0.58 15.14
CA VAL A 320 -7.29 0.07 16.44
C VAL A 320 -6.23 -0.46 17.40
N HIS A 321 -5.81 0.40 18.33
CA HIS A 321 -5.25 -0.09 19.58
C HIS A 321 -6.38 -0.32 20.58
N VAL A 322 -6.56 -1.58 20.99
CA VAL A 322 -7.67 -1.99 21.86
C VAL A 322 -7.17 -2.78 23.07
N LYS A 323 -7.70 -2.47 24.25
CA LYS A 323 -7.47 -3.19 25.50
C LYS A 323 -8.39 -4.41 25.59
N LEU A 324 -7.82 -5.60 25.63
CA LEU A 324 -8.52 -6.89 25.74
C LEU A 324 -7.84 -7.80 26.78
N PRO A 325 -7.67 -7.36 28.04
CA PRO A 325 -6.87 -8.09 29.04
C PRO A 325 -7.41 -9.48 29.40
N LEU A 326 -8.72 -9.71 29.31
CA LEU A 326 -9.33 -11.01 29.57
C LEU A 326 -9.40 -11.86 28.29
N LEU A 327 -9.93 -11.30 27.20
CA LEU A 327 -10.08 -12.03 25.94
C LEU A 327 -8.72 -12.48 25.36
N SER A 328 -7.65 -11.72 25.62
CA SER A 328 -6.30 -12.10 25.20
C SER A 328 -5.76 -13.39 25.81
N LYS A 329 -6.31 -13.81 26.94
CA LYS A 329 -5.97 -15.06 27.63
C LYS A 329 -6.91 -16.20 27.25
N ASP A 330 -8.01 -15.90 26.57
CA ASP A 330 -8.98 -16.90 26.15
C ASP A 330 -8.44 -17.68 24.92
N PRO A 331 -8.41 -19.02 24.96
CA PRO A 331 -7.89 -19.83 23.86
C PRO A 331 -8.68 -19.67 22.55
N ARG A 332 -9.91 -19.14 22.62
CA ARG A 332 -10.78 -18.93 21.45
C ARG A 332 -10.43 -17.67 20.65
N LEU A 333 -9.61 -16.74 21.17
CA LEU A 333 -9.33 -15.46 20.51
C LEU A 333 -8.82 -15.62 19.09
N ASN A 334 -7.86 -16.51 18.84
CA ASN A 334 -7.32 -16.69 17.48
C ASN A 334 -8.42 -17.12 16.51
N LYS A 335 -9.29 -18.05 16.93
CA LYS A 335 -10.40 -18.52 16.09
C LYS A 335 -11.47 -17.44 15.88
N ILE A 336 -11.71 -16.59 16.87
CA ILE A 336 -12.59 -15.42 16.76
C ILE A 336 -12.02 -14.45 15.72
N LEU A 337 -10.74 -14.10 15.79
CA LEU A 337 -10.08 -13.21 14.84
C LEU A 337 -10.12 -13.77 13.41
N ASP A 338 -9.80 -15.05 13.24
CA ASP A 338 -9.84 -15.72 11.94
C ASP A 338 -11.23 -15.65 11.30
N ASN A 339 -12.27 -15.96 12.08
CA ASN A 339 -13.66 -15.97 11.61
C ASN A 339 -14.16 -14.54 11.31
N LEU A 340 -13.69 -13.53 12.04
CA LEU A 340 -13.99 -12.11 11.81
C LEU A 340 -13.09 -11.47 10.73
N ARG A 341 -12.16 -12.22 10.13
CA ARG A 341 -11.20 -11.70 9.14
C ARG A 341 -10.33 -10.55 9.69
N LEU A 342 -9.95 -10.67 10.96
CA LEU A 342 -9.06 -9.74 11.65
C LEU A 342 -7.71 -10.40 11.94
N GLN A 343 -6.69 -9.58 12.13
CA GLN A 343 -5.37 -9.99 12.59
C GLN A 343 -4.94 -9.15 13.78
N LYS A 344 -4.14 -9.75 14.67
CA LYS A 344 -3.53 -9.06 15.81
C LYS A 344 -2.01 -8.89 15.63
N ARG A 345 -1.47 -7.78 16.10
CA ARG A 345 -0.04 -7.50 16.25
C ARG A 345 0.24 -6.91 17.64
N GLY A 346 1.52 -6.88 18.04
CA GLY A 346 1.90 -6.15 19.25
C GLY A 346 1.76 -4.64 19.08
N THR A 347 1.93 -3.92 20.19
CA THR A 347 1.56 -2.50 20.31
C THR A 347 2.44 -1.57 19.44
N GLY A 348 3.64 -2.00 19.05
CA GLY A 348 4.54 -1.26 18.17
C GLY A 348 4.57 -1.76 16.71
N GLY A 349 3.68 -2.68 16.31
CA GLY A 349 3.61 -3.20 14.94
C GLY A 349 4.03 -4.66 14.79
N VAL A 350 4.47 -5.04 13.57
CA VAL A 350 4.56 -6.44 13.10
C VAL A 350 5.55 -7.32 13.85
N ASP A 351 6.58 -6.72 14.44
CA ASP A 351 7.67 -7.43 15.13
C ASP A 351 7.73 -7.14 16.63
N THR A 352 6.63 -6.63 17.22
CA THR A 352 6.59 -6.27 18.65
C THR A 352 5.66 -7.17 19.44
N ALA A 353 5.93 -7.33 20.74
CA ALA A 353 5.04 -8.04 21.66
C ALA A 353 3.85 -7.14 22.07
N ALA A 354 2.74 -7.76 22.44
CA ALA A 354 1.62 -7.05 23.06
C ALA A 354 1.98 -6.68 24.51
N VAL A 355 1.77 -5.43 24.90
CA VAL A 355 2.03 -4.95 26.26
C VAL A 355 0.69 -4.79 27.00
N GLY A 356 0.55 -5.40 28.17
CA GLY A 356 -0.59 -5.16 29.06
C GLY A 356 -1.97 -5.52 28.51
N GLY A 357 -2.05 -6.48 27.58
CA GLY A 357 -3.33 -6.85 26.94
C GLY A 357 -3.81 -5.84 25.89
N ILE A 358 -2.93 -4.94 25.41
CA ILE A 358 -3.21 -4.01 24.31
C ILE A 358 -2.74 -4.62 23.00
N PHE A 359 -3.63 -4.67 22.01
CA PHE A 359 -3.36 -5.21 20.68
C PHE A 359 -3.59 -4.17 19.59
N ASP A 360 -2.78 -4.24 18.54
CA ASP A 360 -3.11 -3.68 17.23
C ASP A 360 -3.98 -4.70 16.49
N ILE A 361 -5.29 -4.43 16.42
CA ILE A 361 -6.27 -5.24 15.69
C ILE A 361 -6.60 -4.53 14.38
N SER A 362 -6.53 -5.27 13.27
CA SER A 362 -6.81 -4.71 11.93
C SER A 362 -7.41 -5.75 10.99
N ASN A 363 -7.97 -5.31 9.85
CA ASN A 363 -8.42 -6.22 8.80
C ASN A 363 -7.27 -7.12 8.31
N LEU A 364 -7.60 -8.37 7.97
CA LEU A 364 -6.69 -9.35 7.38
C LEU A 364 -6.65 -9.24 5.85
N ASP A 365 -7.80 -8.99 5.22
CA ASP A 365 -7.94 -8.94 3.75
C ASP A 365 -7.54 -7.59 3.15
N ARG A 366 -7.12 -7.57 1.88
CA ARG A 366 -6.67 -6.37 1.14
C ARG A 366 -7.21 -6.29 -0.28
N LEU A 367 -7.33 -7.44 -0.95
CA LEU A 367 -7.75 -7.57 -2.34
C LEU A 367 -9.10 -8.30 -2.43
N GLY A 368 -9.88 -7.98 -3.47
CA GLY A 368 -11.23 -8.51 -3.70
C GLY A 368 -12.37 -7.89 -2.88
N LEU A 369 -12.07 -7.09 -1.87
CA LEU A 369 -13.04 -6.32 -1.07
C LEU A 369 -12.67 -4.84 -1.11
N SER A 370 -13.67 -3.96 -1.18
CA SER A 370 -13.45 -2.51 -1.24
C SER A 370 -13.03 -1.93 0.11
N GLU A 371 -12.52 -0.70 0.09
CA GLU A 371 -12.08 0.01 1.29
C GLU A 371 -13.21 0.17 2.31
N VAL A 372 -14.40 0.60 1.86
CA VAL A 372 -15.61 0.66 2.71
C VAL A 372 -15.92 -0.69 3.36
N HIS A 373 -15.88 -1.78 2.58
CA HIS A 373 -16.15 -3.11 3.12
C HIS A 373 -15.15 -3.49 4.21
N LEU A 374 -13.85 -3.31 3.94
CA LEU A 374 -12.79 -3.65 4.88
C LEU A 374 -12.87 -2.83 6.18
N VAL A 375 -13.18 -1.53 6.08
CA VAL A 375 -13.38 -0.69 7.27
C VAL A 375 -14.62 -1.15 8.06
N GLN A 376 -15.72 -1.47 7.39
CA GLN A 376 -16.91 -2.00 8.08
C GLN A 376 -16.63 -3.34 8.76
N THR A 377 -15.85 -4.24 8.13
CA THR A 377 -15.39 -5.49 8.77
C THR A 377 -14.62 -5.23 10.07
N VAL A 378 -13.74 -4.22 10.09
CA VAL A 378 -13.01 -3.82 11.30
C VAL A 378 -13.96 -3.26 12.34
N VAL A 379 -14.92 -2.41 11.93
CA VAL A 379 -15.90 -1.83 12.84
C VAL A 379 -16.73 -2.89 13.53
N ASP A 380 -17.30 -3.82 12.76
CA ASP A 380 -18.16 -4.88 13.30
C ASP A 380 -17.35 -5.84 14.18
N GLY A 381 -16.16 -6.25 13.71
CA GLY A 381 -15.32 -7.17 14.44
C GLY A 381 -14.77 -6.59 15.74
N VAL A 382 -14.33 -5.32 15.75
CA VAL A 382 -13.85 -4.66 16.98
C VAL A 382 -14.99 -4.49 17.99
N ASN A 383 -16.19 -4.11 17.55
CA ASN A 383 -17.37 -4.07 18.43
C ASN A 383 -17.67 -5.45 19.05
N TYR A 384 -17.54 -6.53 18.28
CA TYR A 384 -17.69 -7.89 18.78
C TYR A 384 -16.63 -8.28 19.82
N LEU A 385 -15.37 -7.91 19.58
CA LEU A 385 -14.28 -8.15 20.55
C LEU A 385 -14.51 -7.40 21.86
N ILE A 386 -14.97 -6.15 21.79
CA ILE A 386 -15.33 -5.35 22.96
C ILE A 386 -16.49 -5.99 23.73
N GLU A 387 -17.51 -6.51 23.03
CA GLU A 387 -18.61 -7.23 23.68
C GLU A 387 -18.13 -8.51 24.36
N CYS A 388 -17.21 -9.26 23.74
CA CYS A 388 -16.59 -10.42 24.36
C CYS A 388 -15.84 -10.05 25.64
N GLU A 389 -15.03 -8.98 25.60
CA GLU A 389 -14.32 -8.49 26.78
C GLU A 389 -15.30 -8.10 27.91
N LYS A 390 -16.35 -7.34 27.60
CA LYS A 390 -17.41 -6.94 28.55
C LYS A 390 -18.13 -8.14 29.19
N ARG A 391 -18.30 -9.23 28.46
CA ARG A 391 -18.91 -10.46 28.98
C ARG A 391 -17.95 -11.18 29.93
N LEU A 392 -16.68 -11.29 29.56
CA LEU A 392 -15.64 -11.88 30.41
C LEU A 392 -15.46 -11.08 31.71
N GLU A 393 -15.52 -9.74 31.67
CA GLU A 393 -15.50 -8.88 32.86
C GLU A 393 -16.63 -9.20 33.85
N LYS A 394 -17.79 -9.65 33.34
CA LYS A 394 -18.95 -10.05 34.13
C LYS A 394 -18.97 -11.55 34.49
N GLY A 395 -17.90 -12.28 34.19
CA GLY A 395 -17.83 -13.74 34.39
C GLY A 395 -18.77 -14.53 33.48
N GLN A 396 -19.17 -13.97 32.34
CA GLN A 396 -20.06 -14.62 31.37
C GLN A 396 -19.26 -15.28 30.26
N ASP A 397 -19.77 -16.41 29.75
CA ASP A 397 -19.17 -17.11 28.60
C ASP A 397 -19.27 -16.28 27.31
N ILE A 398 -18.40 -16.55 26.33
CA ILE A 398 -18.39 -15.91 25.01
C ILE A 398 -18.57 -16.98 23.91
N LYS A 399 -18.93 -16.55 22.70
CA LYS A 399 -19.09 -17.47 21.56
C LYS A 399 -18.03 -17.20 20.51
N VAL A 400 -17.76 -18.20 19.69
CA VAL A 400 -17.00 -18.00 18.45
C VAL A 400 -18.02 -17.62 17.36
N PRO A 401 -17.87 -16.47 16.68
CA PRO A 401 -18.78 -16.09 15.61
C PRO A 401 -18.59 -17.03 14.41
N PRO A 402 -19.61 -17.24 13.55
CA PRO A 402 -19.42 -17.99 12.31
C PRO A 402 -18.39 -17.29 11.40
N PRO A 403 -17.65 -18.02 10.56
CA PRO A 403 -16.69 -17.42 9.64
C PRO A 403 -17.39 -16.52 8.61
N LEU A 404 -16.86 -15.32 8.39
CA LEU A 404 -17.30 -14.45 7.31
C LEU A 404 -16.94 -15.07 5.95
N LYS A 405 -17.88 -15.00 5.00
CA LYS A 405 -17.61 -15.35 3.61
C LYS A 405 -16.70 -14.29 2.99
N GLN A 406 -15.66 -14.73 2.28
CA GLN A 406 -14.62 -13.85 1.77
C GLN A 406 -14.98 -13.20 0.43
N PHE A 407 -15.50 -14.01 -0.49
CA PHE A 407 -16.03 -13.56 -1.77
C PHE A 407 -17.49 -13.98 -1.86
N LYS A 408 -18.31 -13.17 -2.55
CA LYS A 408 -19.73 -13.46 -2.75
C LYS A 408 -19.94 -14.62 -3.72
#